data_AF-A0A183BT27-F1
#
_entry.id   AF-A0A183BT27-F1
#
_cell.length_a   1.000
_cell.length_b   1.000
_cell.length_c   1.000
_cell.angle_alpha   90.00
_cell.angle_beta   90.00
_cell.angle_gamma   90.00
#
_symmetry.space_group_name_H-M   'P 1'
#
loop_
_entity.id
_entity.type
_entity.pdbx_description
1 polymer ?
#
loop_
_entity_poly.entity_id
_entity_poly.type
_entity_poly.pdbx_seq_one_letter_code
_entity_poly.pdbx_strand_id
1 'polypeptide(L)'
;MMPRNTSITRGDVTLRSRSARLVEVDYYDSGQFGEAGCEHCGALMLKGENEKIKRGRVTQCCASGDVHTQQMKTEFEELQKPPEEYTKGLINASNQKTREAFLDNTMPFNNTFAFASVHGEKAPEDQMGGRLDTCKYNGEFSFQFSDLIAPGGRRPTFAQVYTLTPEAAMNIRDENFSTALSPPVKAEILRKLEELMRANPFGRTFETAGAKIKAAKAATGEIPRFQIALLTDRDLKTDALKNRGDVTIIERADAPTAKQVAVIWVQEDGLAPEISAFWVCDKAGRMRELKSGMPQLDPCCFPLLHPRGTPGWRWFIKKRGRKREEVHMQDALDNSMAEEVAEPRPNEPNAGASDHQEDDEMPEEALELDKEVPEEEENNACREEDPVMEPENIDGSSKKSNISERQFYRYRMALRGDDKNAFHWLWFARRLAEYFTISVLNRIERNDMDHLKAIQTKKNYRQLLARDYIAAMEKGLQKLGRNAKLGRVFLMPQTFAGSRQYYQGKYADLMTMVRHLGAPTWFVTFTGNPKWPEIAEALRGRQNYAHRPDIVCRIFMDKATEFIKDLTERHVLGKVAGQ
;
A
#
# COMPACT_ATOMS: atom_id res chain seq x y z
N MET A 1 -35.19 25.51 -7.04
CA MET A 1 -34.35 25.72 -8.24
C MET A 1 -32.90 25.53 -7.82
N MET A 2 -32.26 24.45 -8.26
CA MET A 2 -30.84 24.20 -7.98
C MET A 2 -29.98 25.22 -8.75
N PRO A 3 -28.87 25.73 -8.19
CA PRO A 3 -27.94 26.52 -8.96
C PRO A 3 -27.24 25.61 -9.98
N ARG A 4 -27.18 26.09 -11.23
CA ARG A 4 -26.59 25.39 -12.37
C ARG A 4 -25.10 25.16 -12.10
N ASN A 5 -24.65 23.92 -12.30
CA ASN A 5 -23.24 23.60 -12.45
C ASN A 5 -22.66 24.42 -13.61
N THR A 6 -21.83 25.41 -13.30
CA THR A 6 -20.95 26.06 -14.27
C THR A 6 -19.65 25.28 -14.31
N SER A 7 -19.43 24.49 -15.36
CA SER A 7 -18.13 23.88 -15.64
C SER A 7 -17.21 24.92 -16.27
N ILE A 8 -16.11 25.27 -15.60
CA ILE A 8 -15.03 26.03 -16.22
C ILE A 8 -14.19 25.03 -17.02
N THR A 9 -14.29 25.07 -18.34
CA THR A 9 -13.28 24.46 -19.22
C THR A 9 -12.23 25.53 -19.51
N ARG A 10 -10.94 25.19 -19.37
CA ARG A 10 -9.81 26.07 -19.70
C ARG A 10 -9.69 26.19 -21.23
N GLY A 11 -10.62 26.95 -21.80
CA GLY A 11 -10.65 27.41 -23.18
C GLY A 11 -11.60 28.61 -23.22
N ASP A 12 -11.03 29.80 -23.26
CA ASP A 12 -11.66 31.11 -23.47
C ASP A 12 -13.15 31.20 -23.10
N VAL A 13 -13.45 31.41 -21.81
CA VAL A 13 -14.77 31.90 -21.40
C VAL A 13 -14.63 33.08 -20.44
N THR A 14 -15.03 34.25 -20.94
CA THR A 14 -15.16 35.50 -20.20
C THR A 14 -16.31 35.45 -19.20
N LEU A 15 -16.01 35.65 -17.91
CA LEU A 15 -17.02 36.00 -16.90
C LEU A 15 -17.18 37.52 -16.85
N ARG A 16 -18.34 38.04 -17.25
CA ARG A 16 -18.68 39.46 -17.05
C ARG A 16 -19.25 39.66 -15.64
N SER A 17 -18.43 40.21 -14.75
CA SER A 17 -18.85 40.91 -13.54
C SER A 17 -18.58 42.41 -13.72
N ARG A 18 -19.54 43.27 -13.38
CA ARG A 18 -19.56 44.70 -13.71
C ARG A 18 -18.49 45.57 -13.02
N SER A 19 -17.56 45.02 -12.24
CA SER A 19 -16.47 45.82 -11.64
C SER A 19 -15.27 45.02 -11.08
N ALA A 20 -15.00 43.80 -11.57
CA ALA A 20 -13.85 43.02 -11.08
C ALA A 20 -12.74 42.98 -12.16
N ARG A 21 -11.52 43.42 -11.81
CA ARG A 21 -10.31 43.10 -12.59
C ARG A 21 -10.25 41.58 -12.73
N LEU A 22 -10.18 41.08 -13.97
CA LEU A 22 -9.89 39.67 -14.23
C LEU A 22 -8.47 39.39 -13.72
N VAL A 23 -8.35 38.55 -12.70
CA VAL A 23 -7.06 37.99 -12.29
C VAL A 23 -6.79 36.82 -13.22
N GLU A 24 -5.89 37.03 -14.18
CA GLU A 24 -5.41 35.98 -15.05
C GLU A 24 -4.41 35.12 -14.27
N VAL A 25 -4.68 33.82 -14.16
CA VAL A 25 -3.81 32.87 -13.46
C VAL A 25 -3.19 31.96 -14.49
N ASP A 26 -1.87 32.05 -14.60
CA ASP A 26 -1.08 31.26 -15.54
C ASP A 26 -1.26 29.76 -15.32
N TYR A 27 -0.94 28.98 -16.35
CA TYR A 27 -0.88 27.54 -16.23
C TYR A 27 0.26 27.15 -15.29
N TYR A 28 -0.07 26.54 -14.15
CA TYR A 28 0.92 25.91 -13.30
C TYR A 28 1.41 24.62 -13.94
N ASP A 29 2.65 24.64 -14.41
CA ASP A 29 3.39 23.48 -14.86
C ASP A 29 4.03 22.78 -13.64
N SER A 30 3.69 21.50 -13.45
CA SER A 30 4.26 20.69 -12.36
C SER A 30 5.72 20.30 -12.61
N GLY A 31 6.24 20.56 -13.80
CA GLY A 31 7.55 20.13 -14.25
C GLY A 31 7.61 18.63 -14.51
N GLN A 32 8.83 18.13 -14.72
CA GLN A 32 9.10 16.74 -15.02
C GLN A 32 9.58 15.96 -13.79
N PHE A 33 9.25 14.68 -13.74
CA PHE A 33 9.84 13.78 -12.74
C PHE A 33 11.35 13.68 -12.95
N GLY A 34 12.11 13.98 -11.89
CA GLY A 34 13.57 13.95 -11.91
C GLY A 34 14.24 15.32 -11.92
N GLU A 35 13.47 16.41 -12.05
CA GLU A 35 13.97 17.77 -11.78
C GLU A 35 14.41 17.93 -10.32
N ALA A 36 13.80 17.16 -9.41
CA ALA A 36 14.24 16.99 -8.05
C ALA A 36 14.40 15.50 -7.71
N GLY A 37 15.25 15.20 -6.74
CA GLY A 37 15.54 13.84 -6.30
C GLY A 37 15.58 13.74 -4.79
N CYS A 38 15.11 12.62 -4.25
CA CYS A 38 15.28 12.34 -2.83
C CYS A 38 16.75 12.02 -2.51
N GLU A 39 17.37 12.83 -1.65
CA GLU A 39 18.79 12.69 -1.24
C GLU A 39 19.12 11.33 -0.61
N HIS A 40 18.15 10.68 0.04
CA HIS A 40 18.40 9.41 0.73
C HIS A 40 18.33 8.20 -0.20
N CYS A 41 17.36 8.16 -1.12
CA CYS A 41 17.07 6.95 -1.89
C CYS A 41 17.04 7.15 -3.41
N GLY A 42 17.33 8.36 -3.90
CA GLY A 42 17.36 8.68 -5.33
C GLY A 42 16.01 8.63 -6.03
N ALA A 43 14.90 8.74 -5.28
CA ALA A 43 13.57 8.77 -5.88
C ALA A 43 13.38 10.05 -6.72
N LEU A 44 12.92 9.91 -7.96
CA LEU A 44 12.61 11.02 -8.86
C LEU A 44 11.33 11.71 -8.40
N MET A 45 11.42 13.00 -8.14
CA MET A 45 10.35 13.85 -7.60
C MET A 45 9.96 14.92 -8.62
N LEU A 46 8.73 15.42 -8.50
CA LEU A 46 8.34 16.69 -9.13
C LEU A 46 8.96 17.84 -8.35
N LYS A 47 9.12 18.99 -8.99
CA LYS A 47 9.64 20.21 -8.35
C LYS A 47 8.79 20.61 -7.14
N GLY A 48 7.47 20.67 -7.31
CA GLY A 48 6.54 21.03 -6.24
C GLY A 48 6.47 20.02 -5.08
N GLU A 49 6.86 18.75 -5.30
CA GLU A 49 6.97 17.77 -4.21
C GLU A 49 8.20 18.00 -3.33
N ASN A 50 9.28 18.53 -3.91
CA ASN A 50 10.52 18.83 -3.19
C ASN A 50 10.41 20.13 -2.40
N GLU A 51 9.71 21.14 -2.92
CA GLU A 51 9.48 22.40 -2.23
C GLU A 51 8.58 22.22 -0.98
N LYS A 52 7.77 21.15 -0.92
CA LYS A 52 6.89 20.80 0.21
C LYS A 52 7.62 20.13 1.38
N ILE A 53 8.93 20.23 1.43
CA ILE A 53 9.77 19.79 2.55
C ILE A 53 9.46 20.64 3.81
N LYS A 54 8.44 20.27 4.58
CA LYS A 54 8.29 20.77 5.96
C LYS A 54 9.40 20.16 6.84
N ARG A 55 10.25 21.00 7.45
CA ARG A 55 11.38 20.61 8.34
C ARG A 55 12.43 19.69 7.69
N GLY A 56 12.79 19.90 6.42
CA GLY A 56 13.92 19.19 5.79
C GLY A 56 13.66 17.72 5.38
N ARG A 57 12.42 17.20 5.45
CA ARG A 57 12.14 15.76 5.36
C ARG A 57 11.16 15.35 4.26
N VAL A 58 11.67 14.72 3.19
CA VAL A 58 10.85 14.03 2.17
C VAL A 58 10.33 12.71 2.73
N THR A 59 9.01 12.59 2.94
CA THR A 59 8.40 11.37 3.51
C THR A 59 7.74 10.46 2.46
N GLN A 60 7.50 10.96 1.25
CA GLN A 60 6.68 10.28 0.25
C GLN A 60 7.30 8.99 -0.32
N CYS A 61 8.64 8.87 -0.36
CA CYS A 61 9.34 7.73 -0.96
C CYS A 61 9.96 6.77 0.08
N CYS A 62 10.86 7.26 0.93
CA CYS A 62 11.63 6.42 1.86
C CYS A 62 11.48 6.83 3.34
N ALA A 63 10.45 7.62 3.67
CA ALA A 63 10.24 8.20 4.99
C ALA A 63 11.53 8.87 5.54
N SER A 64 12.13 9.74 4.73
CA SER A 64 13.38 10.46 5.08
C SER A 64 14.55 9.53 5.41
N GLY A 65 14.73 8.51 4.57
CA GLY A 65 15.82 7.55 4.69
C GLY A 65 15.58 6.42 5.69
N ASP A 66 14.53 6.49 6.52
CA ASP A 66 14.18 5.47 7.51
C ASP A 66 13.97 4.09 6.86
N VAL A 67 13.42 4.04 5.63
CA VAL A 67 13.17 2.79 4.88
C VAL A 67 14.38 2.37 4.04
N HIS A 68 15.29 3.29 3.72
CA HIS A 68 16.43 3.04 2.83
C HIS A 68 17.57 2.30 3.57
N THR A 69 17.30 1.06 3.97
CA THR A 69 18.28 0.12 4.54
C THR A 69 19.05 -0.59 3.43
N GLN A 70 20.22 -1.15 3.75
CA GLN A 70 20.99 -1.95 2.78
C GLN A 70 20.18 -3.12 2.22
N GLN A 71 19.38 -3.76 3.07
CA GLN A 71 18.48 -4.82 2.64
C GLN A 71 17.43 -4.32 1.64
N MET A 72 16.73 -3.24 1.95
CA MET A 72 15.70 -2.68 1.07
C MET A 72 16.29 -2.21 -0.26
N LYS A 73 17.51 -1.66 -0.24
CA LYS A 73 18.25 -1.30 -1.44
C LYS A 73 18.56 -2.51 -2.31
N THR A 74 19.17 -3.56 -1.75
CA THR A 74 19.51 -4.79 -2.49
C THR A 74 18.26 -5.48 -3.06
N GLU A 75 17.19 -5.63 -2.27
CA GLU A 75 15.95 -6.24 -2.75
C GLU A 75 15.29 -5.42 -3.88
N PHE A 76 15.35 -4.09 -3.82
CA PHE A 76 14.86 -3.23 -4.90
C PHE A 76 15.73 -3.35 -6.16
N GLU A 77 17.06 -3.35 -6.03
CA GLU A 77 17.98 -3.52 -7.16
C GLU A 77 17.82 -4.87 -7.86
N GLU A 78 17.52 -5.94 -7.11
CA GLU A 78 17.19 -7.26 -7.67
C GLU A 78 15.90 -7.21 -8.51
N LEU A 79 14.86 -6.52 -8.03
CA LEU A 79 13.62 -6.33 -8.79
C LEU A 79 13.85 -5.55 -10.09
N GLN A 80 14.76 -4.57 -10.07
CA GLN A 80 15.10 -3.79 -11.26
C GLN A 80 15.93 -4.56 -12.29
N LYS A 81 16.43 -5.76 -11.95
CA LYS A 81 17.24 -6.60 -12.83
C LYS A 81 16.59 -7.98 -13.04
N PRO A 82 15.41 -8.03 -13.68
CA PRO A 82 14.80 -9.30 -14.03
C PRO A 82 15.70 -10.15 -14.97
N PRO A 83 15.46 -11.47 -15.09
CA PRO A 83 16.24 -12.33 -15.97
C PRO A 83 16.34 -11.79 -17.40
N GLU A 84 17.52 -11.90 -18.00
CA GLU A 84 17.81 -11.30 -19.31
C GLU A 84 16.94 -11.88 -20.43
N GLU A 85 16.62 -13.18 -20.35
CA GLU A 85 15.71 -13.84 -21.28
C GLU A 85 14.29 -13.27 -21.21
N TYR A 86 13.86 -12.84 -20.02
CA TYR A 86 12.56 -12.19 -19.84
C TYR A 86 12.56 -10.78 -20.42
N THR A 87 13.63 -10.01 -20.19
CA THR A 87 13.73 -8.65 -20.72
C THR A 87 13.91 -8.66 -22.23
N LYS A 88 14.92 -9.33 -22.78
CA LYS A 88 15.19 -9.40 -24.22
C LYS A 88 14.12 -10.19 -24.98
N GLY A 89 13.55 -11.21 -24.35
CA GLY A 89 12.61 -12.12 -25.00
C GLY A 89 11.16 -11.65 -25.02
N LEU A 90 10.73 -10.81 -24.06
CA LEU A 90 9.34 -10.37 -23.92
C LEU A 90 9.19 -8.85 -23.72
N ILE A 91 9.85 -8.25 -22.72
CA ILE A 91 9.64 -6.83 -22.37
C ILE A 91 10.18 -5.88 -23.44
N ASN A 92 11.40 -6.15 -23.91
CA ASN A 92 12.14 -5.40 -24.93
C ASN A 92 12.35 -6.25 -26.19
N ALA A 93 11.41 -7.17 -26.48
CA ALA A 93 11.53 -8.06 -27.62
C ALA A 93 11.65 -7.30 -28.94
N SER A 94 12.59 -7.73 -29.79
CA SER A 94 12.80 -7.14 -31.13
C SER A 94 11.55 -7.26 -32.00
N ASN A 95 10.78 -8.34 -31.84
CA ASN A 95 9.49 -8.50 -32.49
C ASN A 95 8.44 -7.66 -31.75
N GLN A 96 8.07 -6.52 -32.35
CA GLN A 96 7.08 -5.60 -31.80
C GLN A 96 5.72 -6.27 -31.56
N LYS A 97 5.29 -7.20 -32.41
CA LYS A 97 4.00 -7.89 -32.24
C LYS A 97 3.99 -8.76 -30.98
N THR A 98 5.05 -9.53 -30.76
CA THR A 98 5.21 -10.35 -29.55
C THR A 98 5.33 -9.47 -28.30
N ARG A 99 6.12 -8.39 -28.39
CA ARG A 99 6.29 -7.43 -27.29
C ARG A 99 4.95 -6.81 -26.84
N GLU A 100 4.21 -6.22 -27.76
CA GLU A 100 2.94 -5.57 -27.42
C GLU A 100 1.87 -6.60 -27.00
N ALA A 101 1.81 -7.76 -27.66
CA ALA A 101 0.92 -8.85 -27.24
C ALA A 101 1.19 -9.30 -25.80
N PHE A 102 2.45 -9.36 -25.38
CA PHE A 102 2.81 -9.64 -23.99
C PHE A 102 2.42 -8.49 -23.06
N LEU A 103 2.85 -7.26 -23.36
CA LEU A 103 2.65 -6.10 -22.48
C LEU A 103 1.17 -5.73 -22.30
N ASP A 104 0.34 -5.93 -23.32
CA ASP A 104 -1.11 -5.68 -23.25
C ASP A 104 -1.85 -6.78 -22.46
N ASN A 105 -1.24 -7.95 -22.27
CA ASN A 105 -1.86 -9.13 -21.64
C ASN A 105 -1.09 -9.65 -20.42
N THR A 106 -0.29 -8.79 -19.77
CA THR A 106 0.50 -9.15 -18.59
C THR A 106 -0.31 -9.77 -17.47
N MET A 107 -1.54 -9.30 -17.23
CA MET A 107 -2.42 -9.85 -16.20
C MET A 107 -2.94 -11.26 -16.55
N PRO A 108 -3.53 -11.52 -17.73
CA PRO A 108 -3.85 -12.87 -18.17
C PRO A 108 -2.67 -13.84 -18.09
N PHE A 109 -1.48 -13.41 -18.54
CA PHE A 109 -0.27 -14.23 -18.43
C PHE A 109 0.10 -14.48 -16.96
N ASN A 110 0.08 -13.45 -16.11
CA ASN A 110 0.36 -13.61 -14.69
C ASN A 110 -0.57 -14.64 -14.05
N ASN A 111 -1.87 -14.56 -14.30
CA ASN A 111 -2.85 -15.49 -13.75
C ASN A 111 -2.62 -16.93 -14.23
N THR A 112 -2.13 -17.10 -15.47
CA THR A 112 -1.81 -18.41 -16.06
C THR A 112 -0.58 -19.07 -15.42
N PHE A 113 0.38 -18.26 -14.95
CA PHE A 113 1.64 -18.73 -14.37
C PHE A 113 1.71 -18.56 -12.84
N ALA A 114 0.73 -17.93 -12.21
CA ALA A 114 0.70 -17.74 -10.76
C ALA A 114 0.70 -19.08 -10.01
N PHE A 115 1.39 -19.10 -8.88
CA PHE A 115 1.42 -20.24 -7.95
C PHE A 115 0.24 -20.18 -6.97
N ALA A 116 -0.21 -18.96 -6.67
CA ALA A 116 -1.36 -18.68 -5.83
C ALA A 116 -2.39 -17.82 -6.56
N SER A 117 -3.61 -17.86 -6.07
CA SER A 117 -4.75 -17.12 -6.59
C SER A 117 -5.07 -15.91 -5.73
N VAL A 118 -5.54 -14.84 -6.35
CA VAL A 118 -6.11 -13.68 -5.67
C VAL A 118 -7.61 -13.69 -5.95
N HIS A 119 -8.42 -13.80 -4.90
CA HIS A 119 -9.87 -13.79 -4.99
C HIS A 119 -10.40 -12.50 -4.39
N GLY A 120 -11.24 -11.79 -5.15
CA GLY A 120 -12.02 -10.66 -4.67
C GLY A 120 -13.41 -10.70 -5.29
N GLU A 121 -14.40 -10.18 -4.58
CA GLU A 121 -15.77 -10.10 -5.11
C GLU A 121 -15.88 -8.85 -5.98
N LYS A 122 -16.01 -9.02 -7.30
CA LYS A 122 -16.29 -7.88 -8.18
C LYS A 122 -17.72 -7.41 -7.90
N ALA A 123 -17.91 -6.11 -7.71
CA ALA A 123 -19.23 -5.55 -7.54
C ALA A 123 -20.08 -5.86 -8.79
N PRO A 124 -21.36 -6.22 -8.62
CA PRO A 124 -22.23 -6.52 -9.74
C PRO A 124 -22.42 -5.27 -10.64
N GLU A 125 -22.61 -5.51 -11.94
CA GLU A 125 -22.58 -4.46 -12.97
C GLU A 125 -23.69 -3.41 -12.80
N ASP A 126 -24.80 -3.78 -12.17
CA ASP A 126 -25.90 -2.88 -11.80
C ASP A 126 -25.48 -1.79 -10.80
N GLN A 127 -24.53 -2.10 -9.90
CA GLN A 127 -23.93 -1.12 -8.99
C GLN A 127 -22.92 -0.18 -9.68
N MET A 128 -22.57 -0.45 -10.93
CA MET A 128 -21.57 0.30 -11.70
C MET A 128 -22.17 1.44 -12.54
N GLY A 129 -23.49 1.64 -12.49
CA GLY A 129 -24.18 2.88 -12.91
C GLY A 129 -23.67 3.50 -14.21
N GLY A 130 -23.54 2.72 -15.29
CA GLY A 130 -23.11 3.21 -16.61
C GLY A 130 -21.64 3.66 -16.72
N ARG A 131 -20.80 3.46 -15.69
CA ARG A 131 -19.38 3.81 -15.72
C ARG A 131 -18.55 2.66 -16.30
N LEU A 132 -18.43 2.64 -17.63
CA LEU A 132 -17.76 1.59 -18.41
C LEU A 132 -16.27 1.37 -18.04
N ASP A 133 -15.59 2.38 -17.49
CA ASP A 133 -14.13 2.35 -17.25
C ASP A 133 -13.72 2.13 -15.79
N THR A 134 -14.68 1.78 -14.91
CA THR A 134 -14.37 1.54 -13.50
C THR A 134 -14.49 0.05 -13.20
N CYS A 135 -13.60 -0.49 -12.37
CA CYS A 135 -13.79 -1.79 -11.74
C CYS A 135 -13.95 -1.56 -10.24
N LYS A 136 -15.05 -2.03 -9.66
CA LYS A 136 -15.28 -1.97 -8.23
C LYS A 136 -15.17 -3.38 -7.68
N TYR A 137 -14.32 -3.55 -6.68
CA TYR A 137 -14.27 -4.77 -5.88
C TYR A 137 -14.91 -4.46 -4.53
N ASN A 138 -15.81 -5.35 -4.11
CA ASN A 138 -16.42 -5.31 -2.80
C ASN A 138 -15.68 -6.28 -1.88
N GLY A 139 -15.51 -5.87 -0.63
CA GLY A 139 -14.94 -6.71 0.41
C GLY A 139 -13.43 -6.90 0.32
N GLU A 140 -12.98 -7.99 0.93
CA GLU A 140 -11.59 -8.27 1.20
C GLU A 140 -11.01 -9.22 0.15
N PHE A 141 -9.76 -8.98 -0.27
CA PHE A 141 -9.05 -9.93 -1.11
C PHE A 141 -8.54 -11.09 -0.25
N SER A 142 -8.85 -12.32 -0.69
CA SER A 142 -8.26 -13.53 -0.14
C SER A 142 -7.23 -14.10 -1.10
N PHE A 143 -6.06 -14.40 -0.56
CA PHE A 143 -4.94 -14.96 -1.31
C PHE A 143 -4.90 -16.43 -1.02
N GLN A 144 -5.12 -17.28 -2.02
CA GLN A 144 -5.31 -18.70 -1.79
C GLN A 144 -4.28 -19.54 -2.54
N PHE A 145 -3.69 -20.48 -1.82
CA PHE A 145 -2.76 -21.46 -2.31
C PHE A 145 -3.46 -22.82 -2.46
N SER A 146 -3.24 -23.50 -3.58
CA SER A 146 -3.79 -24.83 -3.84
C SER A 146 -2.89 -25.94 -3.27
N ASP A 147 -3.48 -27.05 -2.85
CA ASP A 147 -2.73 -28.29 -2.59
C ASP A 147 -1.94 -28.74 -3.83
N LEU A 148 -0.90 -29.56 -3.64
CA LEU A 148 0.02 -29.97 -4.73
C LEU A 148 -0.65 -30.76 -5.86
N ILE A 149 -1.76 -31.43 -5.56
CA ILE A 149 -2.44 -32.32 -6.48
C ILE A 149 -3.90 -31.87 -6.58
N ALA A 150 -4.41 -31.84 -7.80
CA ALA A 150 -5.81 -31.58 -8.03
C ALA A 150 -6.68 -32.70 -7.42
N PRO A 151 -7.69 -32.39 -6.59
CA PRO A 151 -8.56 -33.41 -6.01
C PRO A 151 -9.40 -34.10 -7.09
N GLY A 152 -9.49 -35.44 -7.02
CA GLY A 152 -10.47 -36.30 -7.72
C GLY A 152 -10.84 -35.91 -9.15
N GLY A 153 -9.93 -36.05 -10.12
CA GLY A 153 -10.21 -35.85 -11.54
C GLY A 153 -10.44 -34.39 -11.97
N ARG A 154 -10.33 -33.43 -11.04
CA ARG A 154 -10.38 -32.01 -11.39
C ARG A 154 -9.12 -31.60 -12.15
N ARG A 155 -9.29 -30.59 -12.99
CA ARG A 155 -8.20 -30.01 -13.76
C ARG A 155 -7.21 -29.28 -12.84
N PRO A 156 -5.89 -29.48 -13.00
CA PRO A 156 -4.87 -28.76 -12.25
C PRO A 156 -4.93 -27.24 -12.43
N THR A 157 -4.79 -26.50 -11.33
CA THR A 157 -4.80 -25.04 -11.30
C THR A 157 -3.57 -24.46 -10.57
N PHE A 158 -3.11 -23.29 -10.99
CA PHE A 158 -2.00 -22.56 -10.36
C PHE A 158 -0.75 -23.43 -10.12
N ALA A 159 -0.26 -23.52 -8.87
CA ALA A 159 0.92 -24.30 -8.50
C ALA A 159 0.85 -25.78 -8.92
N GLN A 160 -0.35 -26.38 -9.00
CA GLN A 160 -0.53 -27.78 -9.38
C GLN A 160 -0.01 -28.07 -10.79
N VAL A 161 -0.08 -27.08 -11.70
CA VAL A 161 0.36 -27.21 -13.09
C VAL A 161 1.86 -27.52 -13.17
N TYR A 162 2.65 -27.01 -12.22
CA TYR A 162 4.10 -27.23 -12.17
C TYR A 162 4.50 -28.65 -11.76
N THR A 163 3.58 -29.44 -11.17
CA THR A 163 3.82 -30.85 -10.84
C THR A 163 3.73 -31.78 -12.07
N LEU A 164 3.21 -31.28 -13.18
CA LEU A 164 3.06 -31.99 -14.45
C LEU A 164 4.33 -31.88 -15.30
N THR A 165 4.41 -32.68 -16.37
CA THR A 165 5.46 -32.50 -17.38
C THR A 165 5.31 -31.15 -18.06
N PRO A 166 6.40 -30.56 -18.60
CA PRO A 166 6.32 -29.30 -19.33
C PRO A 166 5.29 -29.32 -20.46
N GLU A 167 5.14 -30.41 -21.22
CA GLU A 167 4.15 -30.46 -22.30
C GLU A 167 2.71 -30.41 -21.77
N ALA A 168 2.40 -31.20 -20.73
CA ALA A 168 1.08 -31.22 -20.13
C ALA A 168 0.74 -29.87 -19.46
N ALA A 169 1.72 -29.23 -18.83
CA ALA A 169 1.58 -27.91 -18.25
C ALA A 169 1.25 -26.85 -19.32
N MET A 170 1.98 -26.86 -20.44
CA MET A 170 1.76 -25.94 -21.56
C MET A 170 0.37 -26.11 -22.18
N ASN A 171 -0.09 -27.34 -22.40
CA ASN A 171 -1.43 -27.59 -22.93
C ASN A 171 -2.51 -27.01 -22.00
N ILE A 172 -2.36 -27.22 -20.70
CA ILE A 172 -3.32 -26.68 -19.73
C ILE A 172 -3.34 -25.14 -19.75
N ARG A 173 -2.16 -24.54 -19.82
CA ARG A 173 -1.97 -23.08 -19.87
C ARG A 173 -2.54 -22.48 -21.14
N ASP A 174 -2.34 -23.13 -22.28
CA ASP A 174 -2.89 -22.67 -23.55
C ASP A 174 -4.43 -22.65 -23.51
N GLU A 175 -5.05 -23.74 -23.05
CA GLU A 175 -6.50 -23.84 -22.89
C GLU A 175 -7.08 -22.85 -21.86
N ASN A 176 -6.35 -22.54 -20.79
CA ASN A 176 -6.79 -21.56 -19.78
C ASN A 176 -6.68 -20.10 -20.24
N PHE A 177 -5.87 -19.85 -21.26
CA PHE A 177 -5.61 -18.50 -21.73
C PHE A 177 -6.71 -18.04 -22.70
N SER A 178 -7.68 -17.30 -22.17
CA SER A 178 -8.90 -16.90 -22.88
C SER A 178 -8.76 -15.66 -23.78
N THR A 179 -7.58 -15.03 -23.85
CA THR A 179 -7.40 -13.80 -24.64
C THR A 179 -7.20 -14.12 -26.13
N ALA A 180 -7.83 -13.34 -27.00
CA ALA A 180 -7.67 -13.39 -28.45
C ALA A 180 -6.26 -12.93 -28.89
N LEU A 181 -5.29 -13.84 -28.84
CA LEU A 181 -3.96 -13.68 -29.42
C LEU A 181 -3.81 -14.60 -30.64
N SER A 182 -3.00 -14.19 -31.62
CA SER A 182 -2.67 -15.09 -32.73
C SER A 182 -1.93 -16.32 -32.18
N PRO A 183 -2.32 -17.55 -32.58
CA PRO A 183 -1.72 -18.79 -32.08
C PRO A 183 -0.18 -18.82 -32.05
N PRO A 184 0.56 -18.39 -33.09
CA PRO A 184 2.03 -18.46 -33.04
C PRO A 184 2.64 -17.53 -31.99
N VAL A 185 2.10 -16.32 -31.83
CA VAL A 185 2.58 -15.35 -30.84
C VAL A 185 2.25 -15.82 -29.42
N LYS A 186 1.05 -16.37 -29.22
CA LYS A 186 0.63 -16.95 -27.93
C LYS A 186 1.57 -18.09 -27.53
N ALA A 187 1.81 -19.04 -28.44
CA ALA A 187 2.69 -20.18 -28.19
C ALA A 187 4.14 -19.74 -27.89
N GLU A 188 4.66 -18.75 -28.61
CA GLU A 188 5.99 -18.20 -28.34
C GLU A 188 6.09 -17.61 -26.92
N ILE A 189 5.12 -16.79 -26.52
CA ILE A 189 5.11 -16.16 -25.19
C ILE A 189 4.95 -17.22 -24.10
N LEU A 190 3.99 -18.14 -24.25
CA LEU A 190 3.76 -19.22 -23.27
C LEU A 190 5.01 -20.07 -23.08
N ARG A 191 5.72 -20.42 -24.16
CA ARG A 191 6.96 -21.19 -24.07
C ARG A 191 8.04 -20.45 -23.29
N LYS A 192 8.26 -19.16 -23.58
CA LYS A 192 9.25 -18.33 -22.86
C LYS A 192 8.91 -18.17 -21.38
N LEU A 193 7.62 -18.01 -21.07
CA LEU A 193 7.15 -17.91 -19.69
C LEU A 193 7.22 -19.26 -18.95
N GLU A 194 6.97 -20.39 -19.61
CA GLU A 194 7.18 -21.73 -19.04
C GLU A 194 8.63 -21.91 -18.60
N GLU A 195 9.57 -21.61 -19.49
CA GLU A 195 11.01 -21.70 -19.24
C GLU A 195 11.43 -20.80 -18.06
N LEU A 196 10.99 -19.54 -18.08
CA LEU A 196 11.23 -18.57 -17.00
C LEU A 196 10.69 -19.06 -15.65
N MET A 197 9.46 -19.58 -15.63
CA MET A 197 8.77 -19.99 -14.40
C MET A 197 9.25 -21.34 -13.89
N ARG A 198 9.75 -22.24 -14.74
CA ARG A 198 10.45 -23.47 -14.34
C ARG A 198 11.80 -23.16 -13.71
N ALA A 199 12.49 -22.12 -14.18
CA ALA A 199 13.73 -21.64 -13.57
C ALA A 199 13.50 -20.89 -12.24
N ASN A 200 12.29 -20.37 -12.00
CA ASN A 200 11.92 -19.68 -10.77
C ASN A 200 12.01 -20.62 -9.54
N PRO A 201 12.44 -20.14 -8.36
CA PRO A 201 12.54 -20.96 -7.14
C PRO A 201 11.26 -21.71 -6.78
N PHE A 202 10.08 -21.09 -6.96
CA PHE A 202 8.80 -21.73 -6.70
C PHE A 202 8.49 -22.81 -7.72
N GLY A 203 8.71 -22.55 -9.00
CA GLY A 203 8.55 -23.55 -10.06
C GLY A 203 9.38 -24.80 -9.81
N ARG A 204 10.67 -24.64 -9.51
CA ARG A 204 11.58 -25.75 -9.16
C ARG A 204 11.10 -26.54 -7.95
N THR A 205 10.59 -25.84 -6.95
CA THR A 205 10.07 -26.45 -5.72
C THR A 205 8.85 -27.32 -6.02
N PHE A 206 7.88 -26.80 -6.78
CA PHE A 206 6.68 -27.56 -7.16
C PHE A 206 6.98 -28.73 -8.09
N GLU A 207 7.95 -28.57 -8.99
CA GLU A 207 8.42 -29.65 -9.85
C GLU A 207 9.06 -30.79 -9.04
N THR A 208 9.96 -30.45 -8.11
CA THR A 208 10.59 -31.42 -7.22
C THR A 208 9.55 -32.13 -6.34
N ALA A 209 8.60 -31.38 -5.80
CA ALA A 209 7.50 -31.94 -5.02
C ALA A 209 6.65 -32.91 -5.87
N GLY A 210 6.34 -32.54 -7.12
CA GLY A 210 5.63 -33.38 -8.08
C GLY A 210 6.40 -34.67 -8.40
N ALA A 211 7.72 -34.61 -8.57
CA ALA A 211 8.56 -35.78 -8.80
C ALA A 211 8.54 -36.75 -7.61
N LYS A 212 8.67 -36.22 -6.38
CA LYS A 212 8.58 -37.02 -5.15
C LYS A 212 7.22 -37.68 -4.98
N ILE A 213 6.13 -36.98 -5.30
CA ILE A 213 4.77 -37.53 -5.29
C ILE A 213 4.64 -38.70 -6.27
N LYS A 214 5.14 -38.54 -7.51
CA LYS A 214 5.09 -39.60 -8.53
C LYS A 214 5.91 -40.82 -8.10
N ALA A 215 7.10 -40.61 -7.55
CA ALA A 215 7.96 -41.68 -7.03
C ALA A 215 7.31 -42.43 -5.87
N ALA A 216 6.74 -41.71 -4.89
CA ALA A 216 6.05 -42.32 -3.76
C ALA A 216 4.82 -43.14 -4.21
N LYS A 217 4.00 -42.57 -5.10
CA LYS A 217 2.84 -43.27 -5.68
C LYS A 217 3.24 -44.55 -6.43
N ALA A 218 4.38 -44.54 -7.13
CA ALA A 218 4.89 -45.72 -7.81
C ALA A 218 5.42 -46.80 -6.84
N ALA A 219 5.95 -46.40 -5.68
CA ALA A 219 6.54 -47.32 -4.70
C ALA A 219 5.50 -47.94 -3.75
N THR A 220 4.61 -47.13 -3.16
CA THR A 220 3.68 -47.56 -2.10
C THR A 220 2.21 -47.53 -2.51
N GLY A 221 1.89 -46.99 -3.69
CA GLY A 221 0.50 -46.76 -4.13
C GLY A 221 -0.20 -45.58 -3.42
N GLU A 222 0.34 -45.12 -2.30
CA GLU A 222 -0.16 -43.99 -1.53
C GLU A 222 0.73 -42.76 -1.66
N ILE A 223 0.09 -41.59 -1.62
CA ILE A 223 0.81 -40.31 -1.56
C ILE A 223 1.04 -40.00 -0.07
N PRO A 224 2.29 -39.78 0.37
CA PRO A 224 2.59 -39.39 1.74
C PRO A 224 2.35 -37.90 1.93
N ARG A 225 2.13 -37.48 3.18
CA ARG A 225 1.99 -36.05 3.51
C ARG A 225 3.30 -35.33 3.25
N PHE A 226 3.28 -34.42 2.28
CA PHE A 226 4.38 -33.48 2.03
C PHE A 226 4.15 -32.17 2.76
N GLN A 227 5.23 -31.50 3.12
CA GLN A 227 5.23 -30.10 3.55
C GLN A 227 6.32 -29.36 2.78
N ILE A 228 5.98 -28.18 2.26
CA ILE A 228 6.94 -27.26 1.62
C ILE A 228 7.08 -26.05 2.53
N ALA A 229 8.29 -25.71 2.97
CA ALA A 229 8.57 -24.39 3.52
C ALA A 229 9.50 -23.64 2.59
N LEU A 230 9.18 -22.38 2.35
CA LEU A 230 10.08 -21.42 1.74
C LEU A 230 10.78 -20.66 2.87
N LEU A 231 12.06 -20.95 3.08
CA LEU A 231 12.83 -20.42 4.20
C LEU A 231 13.53 -19.12 3.80
N THR A 232 13.63 -18.20 4.76
CA THR A 232 14.53 -17.04 4.63
C THR A 232 15.95 -17.39 5.11
N ASP A 233 16.94 -16.57 4.74
CA ASP A 233 18.32 -16.70 5.23
C ASP A 233 18.44 -16.72 6.76
N ARG A 234 17.49 -16.09 7.47
CA ARG A 234 17.43 -16.11 8.94
C ARG A 234 16.99 -17.48 9.44
N ASP A 235 16.01 -18.09 8.78
CA ASP A 235 15.45 -19.38 9.14
C ASP A 235 16.45 -20.52 8.90
N LEU A 236 17.23 -20.42 7.81
CA LEU A 236 18.28 -21.39 7.44
C LEU A 236 19.41 -21.49 8.47
N LYS A 237 19.64 -20.43 9.26
CA LYS A 237 20.70 -20.40 10.29
C LYS A 237 20.30 -21.08 11.60
N THR A 238 19.06 -21.51 11.76
CA THR A 238 18.61 -22.18 12.99
C THR A 238 19.19 -23.59 13.11
N ASP A 239 19.75 -23.94 14.27
CA ASP A 239 20.40 -25.25 14.49
C ASP A 239 19.42 -26.44 14.40
N ALA A 240 18.12 -26.20 14.55
CA ALA A 240 17.08 -27.20 14.34
C ALA A 240 17.03 -27.76 12.91
N LEU A 241 17.47 -26.99 11.91
CA LEU A 241 17.49 -27.39 10.49
C LEU A 241 18.71 -28.25 10.13
N LYS A 242 19.84 -28.09 10.84
CA LYS A 242 21.09 -28.82 10.56
C LYS A 242 21.06 -30.27 11.05
N ASN A 243 20.23 -30.58 12.04
CA ASN A 243 20.25 -31.85 12.77
C ASN A 243 19.15 -32.86 12.36
N ARG A 244 18.30 -32.57 11.36
CA ARG A 244 17.25 -33.49 10.90
C ARG A 244 17.66 -34.21 9.61
N GLY A 245 17.66 -35.55 9.65
CA GLY A 245 18.15 -36.43 8.56
C GLY A 245 17.27 -36.51 7.30
N ASP A 246 15.98 -36.17 7.38
CA ASP A 246 15.02 -36.28 6.25
C ASP A 246 14.85 -34.97 5.45
N VAL A 247 15.85 -34.09 5.51
CA VAL A 247 15.80 -32.76 4.88
C VAL A 247 16.48 -32.80 3.51
N THR A 248 15.71 -32.72 2.43
CA THR A 248 16.29 -32.39 1.11
C THR A 248 16.30 -30.87 0.92
N ILE A 249 17.48 -30.28 1.04
CA ILE A 249 17.73 -28.88 0.71
C ILE A 249 17.95 -28.77 -0.80
N ILE A 250 17.13 -28.01 -1.51
CA ILE A 250 17.28 -27.77 -2.96
C ILE A 250 18.43 -26.77 -3.19
N GLU A 251 19.68 -27.15 -2.89
CA GLU A 251 20.88 -26.28 -3.08
C GLU A 251 22.19 -27.02 -3.42
N ARG A 252 22.18 -28.27 -3.90
CA ARG A 252 23.45 -28.95 -4.24
C ARG A 252 23.62 -29.18 -5.74
N ALA A 253 23.90 -28.10 -6.46
CA ALA A 253 24.90 -28.03 -7.54
C ALA A 253 25.05 -26.56 -7.96
N ASP A 254 26.27 -26.03 -7.76
CA ASP A 254 26.79 -24.72 -8.15
C ASP A 254 26.27 -23.46 -7.40
N ALA A 255 27.20 -22.53 -7.14
CA ALA A 255 27.07 -21.42 -6.20
C ALA A 255 25.79 -20.57 -6.41
N PRO A 256 25.01 -20.28 -5.34
CA PRO A 256 23.74 -19.58 -5.51
C PRO A 256 23.94 -18.07 -5.71
N THR A 257 23.44 -17.54 -6.82
CA THR A 257 23.24 -16.08 -7.00
C THR A 257 21.86 -15.63 -6.48
N ALA A 258 21.01 -16.53 -5.97
CA ALA A 258 19.69 -16.20 -5.44
C ALA A 258 19.50 -16.74 -4.02
N LYS A 259 19.21 -15.83 -3.09
CA LYS A 259 18.83 -16.13 -1.70
C LYS A 259 17.38 -16.58 -1.64
N GLN A 260 17.12 -17.89 -1.64
CA GLN A 260 15.96 -18.53 -0.98
C GLN A 260 15.94 -20.03 -1.23
N VAL A 261 15.89 -20.80 -0.14
CA VAL A 261 15.96 -22.26 -0.18
C VAL A 261 14.65 -22.84 0.29
N ALA A 262 13.97 -23.51 -0.62
CA ALA A 262 12.80 -24.30 -0.28
C ALA A 262 13.22 -25.64 0.31
N VAL A 263 12.53 -26.08 1.36
CA VAL A 263 12.71 -27.40 1.96
C VAL A 263 11.42 -28.19 1.84
N ILE A 264 11.55 -29.43 1.36
CA ILE A 264 10.44 -30.38 1.22
C ILE A 264 10.63 -31.49 2.25
N TRP A 265 9.69 -31.61 3.19
CA TRP A 265 9.64 -32.72 4.14
C TRP A 265 8.61 -33.76 3.74
N VAL A 266 8.91 -35.01 4.10
CA VAL A 266 8.00 -36.15 4.11
C VAL A 266 7.92 -36.58 5.57
N GLN A 267 6.73 -36.61 6.17
CA GLN A 267 6.57 -36.95 7.61
C GLN A 267 5.42 -37.95 7.85
N GLU A 268 5.61 -38.84 8.83
CA GLU A 268 4.56 -39.71 9.39
C GLU A 268 3.75 -38.99 10.49
N ASP A 269 4.40 -38.14 11.31
CA ASP A 269 3.85 -37.58 12.57
C ASP A 269 3.19 -36.19 12.40
N GLY A 270 3.50 -35.47 11.31
CA GLY A 270 2.88 -34.19 10.93
C GLY A 270 3.28 -32.94 11.75
N LEU A 271 4.33 -32.98 12.57
CA LEU A 271 4.79 -31.82 13.35
C LEU A 271 6.04 -31.14 12.74
N ALA A 272 5.86 -29.88 12.36
CA ALA A 272 6.88 -29.01 11.77
C ALA A 272 7.71 -28.26 12.83
N PRO A 273 8.93 -27.79 12.50
CA PRO A 273 9.64 -26.80 13.32
C PRO A 273 8.87 -25.47 13.38
N GLU A 274 9.06 -24.69 14.45
CA GLU A 274 8.44 -23.36 14.69
C GLU A 274 9.00 -22.27 13.75
N ILE A 275 8.98 -22.49 12.45
CA ILE A 275 9.52 -21.58 11.44
C ILE A 275 8.36 -20.95 10.68
N SER A 276 8.53 -19.68 10.27
CA SER A 276 7.56 -18.93 9.47
C SER A 276 7.48 -19.46 8.04
N ALA A 277 6.82 -20.60 7.86
CA ALA A 277 6.54 -21.26 6.59
C ALA A 277 5.03 -21.29 6.29
N PHE A 278 4.64 -21.43 5.02
CA PHE A 278 3.26 -21.76 4.65
C PHE A 278 3.17 -23.25 4.32
N TRP A 279 1.99 -23.82 4.49
CA TRP A 279 1.77 -25.26 4.43
C TRP A 279 1.19 -25.62 3.07
N VAL A 280 1.70 -26.69 2.45
CA VAL A 280 1.04 -27.34 1.32
C VAL A 280 0.83 -28.79 1.70
N CYS A 281 -0.40 -29.30 1.68
CA CYS A 281 -0.72 -30.69 2.03
C CYS A 281 -1.18 -31.46 0.78
N ASP A 282 -1.14 -32.80 0.84
CA ASP A 282 -1.43 -33.68 -0.29
C ASP A 282 -2.90 -34.15 -0.38
N LYS A 283 -3.66 -34.16 0.73
CA LYS A 283 -4.82 -35.05 0.87
C LYS A 283 -6.22 -34.44 0.86
N ALA A 284 -6.44 -33.15 0.60
CA ALA A 284 -7.79 -32.59 0.79
C ALA A 284 -8.32 -31.66 -0.30
N GLY A 285 -7.53 -31.24 -1.28
CA GLY A 285 -7.97 -30.23 -2.24
C GLY A 285 -8.39 -28.92 -1.56
N ARG A 286 -7.82 -28.64 -0.37
CA ARG A 286 -8.19 -27.47 0.43
C ARG A 286 -7.34 -26.30 -0.03
N MET A 287 -8.00 -25.22 -0.42
CA MET A 287 -7.33 -23.95 -0.61
C MET A 287 -6.91 -23.39 0.76
N ARG A 288 -5.66 -22.96 0.89
CA ARG A 288 -5.14 -22.34 2.13
C ARG A 288 -4.91 -20.86 1.91
N GLU A 289 -5.28 -20.04 2.88
CA GLU A 289 -5.08 -18.60 2.80
C GLU A 289 -3.62 -18.21 3.10
N LEU A 290 -3.02 -17.42 2.21
CA LEU A 290 -1.75 -16.72 2.42
C LEU A 290 -2.02 -15.44 3.18
N LYS A 291 -1.33 -15.26 4.31
CA LYS A 291 -1.46 -14.07 5.16
C LYS A 291 -0.56 -12.95 4.65
N SER A 292 -0.98 -11.69 4.87
CA SER A 292 -0.29 -10.50 4.35
C SER A 292 1.22 -10.43 4.65
N GLY A 293 1.65 -10.86 5.83
CA GLY A 293 3.07 -10.81 6.20
C GLY A 293 3.92 -12.02 5.79
N MET A 294 3.39 -12.89 4.92
CA MET A 294 4.18 -13.95 4.30
C MET A 294 5.00 -13.35 3.13
N PRO A 295 6.34 -13.36 3.18
CA PRO A 295 7.17 -12.80 2.11
C PRO A 295 6.97 -13.49 0.75
N GLN A 296 6.38 -14.68 0.73
CA GLN A 296 6.11 -15.44 -0.49
C GLN A 296 4.81 -15.03 -1.17
N LEU A 297 3.96 -14.23 -0.52
CA LEU A 297 2.63 -13.89 -1.04
C LEU A 297 2.72 -13.20 -2.39
N ASP A 298 3.48 -12.10 -2.48
CA ASP A 298 3.62 -11.35 -3.74
C ASP A 298 4.20 -12.21 -4.86
N PRO A 299 5.35 -12.90 -4.71
CA PRO A 299 5.91 -13.62 -5.83
C PRO A 299 5.15 -14.90 -6.18
N CYS A 300 4.32 -15.44 -5.28
CA CYS A 300 3.39 -16.53 -5.62
C CYS A 300 2.17 -16.04 -6.42
N CYS A 301 1.62 -14.86 -6.08
CA CYS A 301 0.43 -14.31 -6.74
C CYS A 301 0.78 -13.51 -8.01
N PHE A 302 1.97 -12.90 -8.04
CA PHE A 302 2.45 -11.99 -9.09
C PHE A 302 3.84 -12.39 -9.60
N PRO A 303 4.05 -13.64 -10.05
CA PRO A 303 5.38 -14.12 -10.41
C PRO A 303 6.01 -13.38 -11.61
N LEU A 304 5.21 -12.74 -12.47
CA LEU A 304 5.74 -11.92 -13.58
C LEU A 304 6.38 -10.61 -13.12
N LEU A 305 5.98 -10.10 -11.96
CA LEU A 305 6.62 -8.95 -11.29
C LEU A 305 7.83 -9.39 -10.46
N HIS A 306 7.84 -10.66 -10.01
CA HIS A 306 8.89 -11.26 -9.19
C HIS A 306 9.49 -12.51 -9.85
N PRO A 307 10.07 -12.41 -11.07
CA PRO A 307 10.50 -13.58 -11.84
C PRO A 307 11.63 -14.37 -11.16
N ARG A 308 12.39 -13.74 -10.26
CA ARG A 308 13.42 -14.41 -9.43
C ARG A 308 12.90 -14.91 -8.08
N GLY A 309 11.63 -14.69 -7.77
CA GLY A 309 11.07 -14.99 -6.45
C GLY A 309 11.47 -14.00 -5.35
N THR A 310 11.88 -12.78 -5.71
CA THR A 310 12.25 -11.74 -4.74
C THR A 310 11.09 -11.53 -3.74
N PRO A 311 11.37 -11.56 -2.43
CA PRO A 311 10.32 -11.62 -1.43
C PRO A 311 9.52 -10.31 -1.39
N GLY A 312 8.22 -10.44 -1.12
CA GLY A 312 7.31 -9.35 -0.81
C GLY A 312 7.52 -8.80 0.61
N TRP A 313 6.51 -8.11 1.11
CA TRP A 313 6.54 -7.58 2.46
C TRP A 313 6.49 -8.69 3.53
N ARG A 314 7.09 -8.40 4.69
CA ARG A 314 7.07 -9.28 5.87
C ARG A 314 7.09 -8.45 7.15
N TRP A 315 6.67 -9.08 8.25
CA TRP A 315 6.69 -8.44 9.56
C TRP A 315 8.11 -8.12 10.05
N PHE A 316 8.19 -7.11 10.91
CA PHE A 316 9.40 -6.78 11.70
C PHE A 316 10.64 -6.38 10.89
N ILE A 317 10.47 -5.86 9.66
CA ILE A 317 11.58 -5.24 8.94
C ILE A 317 11.99 -3.97 9.70
N LYS A 318 13.26 -3.88 10.11
CA LYS A 318 13.76 -2.74 10.89
C LYS A 318 14.02 -1.53 10.00
N LYS A 319 13.70 -0.34 10.51
CA LYS A 319 14.13 0.93 9.91
C LYS A 319 15.65 1.09 10.03
N ARG A 320 16.21 1.96 9.18
CA ARG A 320 17.62 2.39 9.28
C ARG A 320 17.83 3.03 10.65
N GLY A 321 18.78 2.50 11.42
CA GLY A 321 19.17 3.12 12.69
C GLY A 321 19.73 4.52 12.43
N ARG A 322 19.17 5.54 13.09
CA ARG A 322 19.79 6.88 13.09
C ARG A 322 21.00 6.81 14.02
N LYS A 323 22.20 6.98 13.49
CA LYS A 323 23.31 7.43 14.35
C LYS A 323 22.89 8.79 14.88
N ARG A 324 22.95 8.98 16.20
CA ARG A 324 22.75 10.28 16.82
C ARG A 324 23.94 11.11 16.34
N GLU A 325 23.75 11.96 15.34
CA GLU A 325 24.69 13.05 15.14
C GLU A 325 24.61 13.88 16.42
N GLU A 326 25.73 13.97 17.13
CA GLU A 326 25.87 14.86 18.27
C GLU A 326 25.67 16.26 17.73
N VAL A 327 24.48 16.82 17.92
CA VAL A 327 24.27 18.25 17.75
C VAL A 327 25.16 18.91 18.80
N HIS A 328 26.21 19.58 18.34
CA HIS A 328 27.14 20.29 19.20
C HIS A 328 26.32 21.33 19.97
N MET A 329 26.38 21.29 21.30
CA MET A 329 25.56 22.12 22.19
C MET A 329 25.78 23.65 21.99
N GLN A 330 26.81 24.05 21.23
CA GLN A 330 27.05 25.43 20.81
C GLN A 330 25.99 25.97 19.82
N ASP A 331 25.52 25.18 18.84
CA ASP A 331 24.60 25.68 17.80
C ASP A 331 23.19 26.01 18.35
N ALA A 332 22.83 25.43 19.50
CA ALA A 332 21.58 25.71 20.19
C ALA A 332 21.63 27.00 21.05
N LEU A 333 22.83 27.43 21.45
CA LEU A 333 23.03 28.63 22.26
C LEU A 333 23.12 29.89 21.39
N ASP A 334 23.71 29.79 20.20
CA ASP A 334 23.86 30.93 19.27
C ASP A 334 22.51 31.43 18.72
N ASN A 335 21.51 30.55 18.61
CA ASN A 335 20.14 30.95 18.22
C ASN A 335 19.30 31.55 19.35
N SER A 336 19.79 31.58 20.59
CA SER A 336 19.06 32.14 21.74
C SER A 336 19.52 33.56 22.11
N MET A 337 20.58 34.07 21.48
CA MET A 337 21.18 35.38 21.78
C MET A 337 20.85 36.48 20.76
N ALA A 338 19.87 36.28 19.89
CA ALA A 338 19.48 37.24 18.84
C ALA A 338 18.05 37.82 19.03
N GLU A 339 17.63 38.05 20.28
CA GLU A 339 16.49 38.92 20.59
C GLU A 339 16.92 40.09 21.48
N GLU A 340 16.43 41.27 21.11
CA GLU A 340 16.95 42.59 21.44
C GLU A 340 16.80 43.02 22.91
N VAL A 341 17.68 43.96 23.24
CA VAL A 341 17.84 44.70 24.48
C VAL A 341 16.60 45.53 24.85
N ALA A 342 16.11 45.37 26.07
CA ALA A 342 15.37 46.42 26.78
C ALA A 342 15.84 46.49 28.24
N GLU A 343 16.34 47.65 28.65
CA GLU A 343 16.96 47.91 29.96
C GLU A 343 16.00 47.78 31.16
N PRO A 344 16.50 47.38 32.35
CA PRO A 344 15.68 47.19 33.55
C PRO A 344 15.50 48.48 34.35
N ARG A 345 14.31 48.68 34.94
CA ARG A 345 14.10 49.65 36.04
C ARG A 345 14.15 48.96 37.41
N PRO A 346 14.71 49.60 38.45
CA PRO A 346 15.09 48.93 39.69
C PRO A 346 14.05 49.06 40.82
N ASN A 347 14.06 48.05 41.69
CA ASN A 347 13.87 48.05 43.15
C ASN A 347 12.85 47.04 43.69
N GLU A 348 13.41 46.00 44.30
CA GLU A 348 12.95 45.25 45.47
C GLU A 348 12.47 46.18 46.64
N PRO A 349 11.69 45.71 47.65
CA PRO A 349 11.97 44.44 48.33
C PRO A 349 10.80 43.58 48.85
N ASN A 350 11.27 42.38 49.14
CA ASN A 350 10.71 41.18 49.74
C ASN A 350 10.07 41.37 51.13
N ALA A 351 8.92 40.74 51.36
CA ALA A 351 8.38 40.26 52.64
C ALA A 351 7.15 39.40 52.30
N GLY A 352 6.98 38.16 52.73
CA GLY A 352 7.01 37.67 54.10
C GLY A 352 5.67 36.94 54.32
N ALA A 353 5.74 35.71 54.81
CA ALA A 353 4.63 34.77 54.97
C ALA A 353 3.51 35.26 55.92
N SER A 354 2.26 34.77 55.73
CA SER A 354 1.42 34.19 56.80
C SER A 354 0.03 33.73 56.33
N ASP A 355 -0.47 32.70 57.01
CA ASP A 355 -1.81 32.10 57.04
C ASP A 355 -3.02 33.06 57.15
N HIS A 356 -4.19 32.66 56.62
CA HIS A 356 -5.37 32.24 57.42
C HIS A 356 -6.66 31.97 56.59
N GLN A 357 -7.37 30.92 57.04
CA GLN A 357 -8.80 30.56 56.94
C GLN A 357 -9.78 31.76 57.14
N GLU A 358 -11.09 31.78 56.86
CA GLU A 358 -12.21 30.85 56.58
C GLU A 358 -13.38 31.77 56.10
N ASP A 359 -14.16 31.41 55.09
CA ASP A 359 -15.62 31.09 55.15
C ASP A 359 -16.54 32.15 54.50
N ASP A 360 -17.72 31.65 54.09
CA ASP A 360 -18.99 32.31 53.70
C ASP A 360 -19.42 32.38 52.21
N GLU A 361 -20.31 31.42 51.88
CA GLU A 361 -21.58 31.48 51.14
C GLU A 361 -21.74 32.24 49.79
N MET A 362 -22.10 31.45 48.77
CA MET A 362 -22.71 31.75 47.45
C MET A 362 -23.91 32.72 47.52
N PRO A 363 -24.21 33.59 46.51
CA PRO A 363 -24.73 33.09 45.22
C PRO A 363 -24.50 33.95 43.94
N GLU A 364 -24.79 33.32 42.79
CA GLU A 364 -25.17 33.87 41.47
C GLU A 364 -24.31 34.98 40.83
N GLU A 365 -23.59 34.67 39.73
CA GLU A 365 -23.53 35.54 38.53
C GLU A 365 -22.74 34.94 37.35
N ALA A 366 -23.22 35.28 36.15
CA ALA A 366 -22.54 35.50 34.88
C ALA A 366 -21.31 34.63 34.49
N LEU A 367 -21.53 33.81 33.46
CA LEU A 367 -20.48 33.17 32.65
C LEU A 367 -19.98 34.14 31.57
N GLU A 368 -18.84 34.80 31.75
CA GLU A 368 -17.99 35.33 30.67
C GLU A 368 -16.49 35.37 31.08
N LEU A 369 -15.67 34.67 30.25
CA LEU A 369 -14.29 34.97 29.75
C LEU A 369 -13.18 35.43 30.75
N ASP A 370 -11.91 35.00 30.76
CA ASP A 370 -10.96 34.55 29.74
C ASP A 370 -9.78 33.81 30.42
N LYS A 371 -9.24 32.76 29.79
CA LYS A 371 -7.80 32.45 29.81
C LYS A 371 -7.39 31.92 28.44
N GLU A 372 -6.73 32.80 27.70
CA GLU A 372 -6.05 32.52 26.45
C GLU A 372 -5.07 31.34 26.62
N VAL A 373 -5.24 30.31 25.79
CA VAL A 373 -4.23 29.29 25.54
C VAL A 373 -3.61 29.62 24.18
N PRO A 374 -2.27 29.64 24.03
CA PRO A 374 -1.65 30.02 22.77
C PRO A 374 -2.06 29.06 21.65
N GLU A 375 -2.55 29.61 20.55
CA GLU A 375 -2.92 28.89 19.34
C GLU A 375 -1.65 28.34 18.66
N GLU A 376 -1.37 27.05 18.83
CA GLU A 376 -0.49 26.33 17.90
C GLU A 376 -1.27 26.07 16.60
N GLU A 377 -0.75 26.59 15.49
CA GLU A 377 -1.29 26.45 14.14
C GLU A 377 -1.48 24.96 13.73
N GLU A 378 -2.68 24.43 13.92
CA GLU A 378 -3.11 23.15 13.33
C GLU A 378 -3.49 23.32 11.85
N ASN A 379 -2.48 23.52 11.01
CA ASN A 379 -2.61 23.25 9.57
C ASN A 379 -2.62 21.73 9.32
N ASN A 380 -3.74 21.09 9.67
CA ASN A 380 -3.95 19.64 9.69
C ASN A 380 -4.65 19.12 8.42
N ALA A 381 -4.22 19.63 7.25
CA ALA A 381 -4.57 19.03 5.97
C ALA A 381 -3.62 17.85 5.68
N CYS A 382 -4.18 16.64 5.69
CA CYS A 382 -3.57 15.39 5.18
C CYS A 382 -2.47 14.72 6.01
N ARG A 383 -2.56 14.69 7.35
CA ARG A 383 -1.78 13.73 8.15
C ARG A 383 -2.52 12.38 8.23
N GLU A 384 -2.26 11.51 7.26
CA GLU A 384 -2.45 10.07 7.44
C GLU A 384 -1.41 9.59 8.47
N GLU A 385 -1.74 9.61 9.76
CA GLU A 385 -0.92 8.91 10.74
C GLU A 385 -1.18 7.40 10.63
N ASP A 386 -0.27 6.71 9.95
CA ASP A 386 -0.34 5.28 9.66
C ASP A 386 -0.44 4.42 10.94
N PRO A 387 -1.51 3.61 11.11
CA PRO A 387 -1.56 2.60 12.15
C PRO A 387 -0.60 1.46 11.76
N VAL A 388 0.58 1.44 12.36
CA VAL A 388 1.53 0.33 12.21
C VAL A 388 1.11 -0.76 13.20
N MET A 389 0.90 -1.97 12.70
CA MET A 389 0.76 -3.18 13.52
C MET A 389 1.91 -3.31 14.53
N GLU A 390 1.63 -3.01 15.80
CA GLU A 390 2.43 -3.43 16.96
C GLU A 390 1.48 -4.08 17.98
N PRO A 391 1.81 -5.25 18.57
CA PRO A 391 1.23 -5.64 19.83
C PRO A 391 1.67 -4.61 20.90
N GLU A 392 0.71 -3.86 21.41
CA GLU A 392 0.74 -3.01 22.62
C GLU A 392 2.10 -2.41 23.04
N ASN A 393 2.32 -1.14 22.69
CA ASN A 393 3.06 -0.24 23.57
C ASN A 393 2.06 0.38 24.55
N ILE A 394 2.09 -0.08 25.81
CA ILE A 394 1.31 0.48 26.92
C ILE A 394 1.94 1.78 27.44
N ASP A 395 3.17 2.12 27.04
CA ASP A 395 3.89 3.27 27.60
C ASP A 395 4.26 4.29 26.50
N GLY A 396 3.82 5.54 26.68
CA GLY A 396 3.83 6.64 25.73
C GLY A 396 5.21 7.21 25.32
N SER A 397 6.20 6.38 25.02
CA SER A 397 7.51 6.85 24.53
C SER A 397 8.29 5.74 23.81
N SER A 398 8.20 5.66 22.47
CA SER A 398 9.24 5.08 21.61
C SER A 398 8.92 5.32 20.13
N LYS A 399 9.90 5.82 19.34
CA LYS A 399 9.77 5.94 17.88
C LYS A 399 9.61 4.54 17.26
N LYS A 400 8.51 4.32 16.51
CA LYS A 400 8.23 3.09 15.74
C LYS A 400 9.49 2.58 15.02
N SER A 401 10.01 1.42 15.46
CA SER A 401 11.31 0.86 15.02
C SER A 401 11.23 0.02 13.73
N ASN A 402 10.02 -0.38 13.33
CA ASN A 402 9.78 -1.23 12.17
C ASN A 402 9.18 -0.45 10.99
N ILE A 403 9.41 -0.94 9.78
CA ILE A 403 8.85 -0.44 8.52
C ILE A 403 7.44 -0.99 8.34
N SER A 404 6.46 -0.12 8.08
CA SER A 404 5.08 -0.53 7.79
C SER A 404 4.94 -1.10 6.37
N GLU A 405 3.89 -1.88 6.11
CA GLU A 405 3.60 -2.39 4.75
C GLU A 405 3.46 -1.25 3.74
N ARG A 406 2.75 -0.18 4.11
CA ARG A 406 2.62 1.04 3.30
C ARG A 406 3.98 1.67 2.98
N GLN A 407 4.85 1.83 3.97
CA GLN A 407 6.20 2.38 3.78
C GLN A 407 7.06 1.51 2.86
N PHE A 408 6.95 0.19 3.00
CA PHE A 408 7.66 -0.77 2.16
C PHE A 408 7.27 -0.66 0.68
N TYR A 409 5.97 -0.63 0.38
CA TYR A 409 5.51 -0.53 -1.02
C TYR A 409 5.70 0.87 -1.59
N ARG A 410 5.49 1.95 -0.81
CA ARG A 410 5.85 3.32 -1.24
C ARG A 410 7.32 3.39 -1.66
N TYR A 411 8.21 2.78 -0.88
CA TYR A 411 9.63 2.70 -1.23
C TYR A 411 9.87 1.92 -2.53
N ARG A 412 9.24 0.75 -2.72
CA ARG A 412 9.44 -0.08 -3.91
C ARG A 412 8.77 0.46 -5.17
N MET A 413 7.70 1.24 -5.05
CA MET A 413 6.96 1.85 -6.17
C MET A 413 7.59 3.17 -6.66
N ALA A 414 8.42 3.79 -5.83
CA ALA A 414 9.08 5.05 -6.15
C ALA A 414 10.00 4.91 -7.37
N LEU A 415 9.83 5.83 -8.32
CA LEU A 415 10.65 5.93 -9.53
C LEU A 415 12.08 6.28 -9.15
N ARG A 416 13.05 5.54 -9.70
CA ARG A 416 14.49 5.76 -9.52
C ARG A 416 15.19 5.46 -10.83
N GLY A 417 16.35 6.07 -11.05
CA GLY A 417 17.16 5.89 -12.24
C GLY A 417 17.70 7.23 -12.75
N ASP A 418 18.51 7.17 -13.79
CA ASP A 418 19.16 8.35 -14.36
C ASP A 418 18.16 9.20 -15.16
N ASP A 419 17.14 8.57 -15.73
CA ASP A 419 16.12 9.23 -16.53
C ASP A 419 14.70 8.76 -16.24
N LYS A 420 13.74 9.55 -16.73
CA LYS A 420 12.32 9.20 -16.72
C LYS A 420 11.98 8.02 -17.61
N ASN A 421 12.91 7.37 -18.31
CA ASN A 421 12.72 6.21 -19.18
C ASN A 421 13.29 4.89 -18.63
N ALA A 422 14.01 4.96 -17.50
CA ALA A 422 14.65 3.83 -16.85
C ALA A 422 13.64 2.73 -16.49
N PHE A 423 13.98 1.48 -16.78
CA PHE A 423 13.13 0.34 -16.47
C PHE A 423 12.67 0.36 -15.01
N HIS A 424 11.40 0.05 -14.79
CA HIS A 424 10.86 -0.09 -13.45
C HIS A 424 10.11 -1.42 -13.32
N TRP A 425 10.50 -2.24 -12.34
CA TRP A 425 9.99 -3.59 -12.08
C TRP A 425 8.46 -3.71 -12.01
N LEU A 426 7.78 -2.68 -11.51
CA LEU A 426 6.31 -2.66 -11.45
C LEU A 426 5.68 -2.07 -12.72
N TRP A 427 6.03 -0.83 -13.06
CA TRP A 427 5.30 -0.03 -14.04
C TRP A 427 5.41 -0.50 -15.50
N PHE A 428 6.39 -1.35 -15.84
CA PHE A 428 6.42 -1.97 -17.16
C PHE A 428 5.17 -2.84 -17.43
N ALA A 429 4.56 -3.37 -16.37
CA ALA A 429 3.54 -4.41 -16.45
C ALA A 429 2.12 -3.90 -16.71
N ARG A 430 1.91 -2.60 -16.95
CA ARG A 430 0.61 -1.99 -17.35
C ARG A 430 -0.54 -2.43 -16.41
N ARG A 431 -1.58 -3.08 -16.93
CA ARG A 431 -2.75 -3.55 -16.16
C ARG A 431 -2.40 -4.44 -14.96
N LEU A 432 -1.33 -5.24 -15.06
CA LEU A 432 -0.88 -6.04 -13.91
C LEU A 432 -0.39 -5.15 -12.76
N ALA A 433 0.25 -4.02 -13.06
CA ALA A 433 0.69 -3.06 -12.06
C ALA A 433 -0.49 -2.39 -11.35
N GLU A 434 -1.55 -2.04 -12.09
CA GLU A 434 -2.79 -1.52 -11.52
C GLU A 434 -3.38 -2.49 -10.50
N TYR A 435 -3.53 -3.76 -10.90
CA TYR A 435 -4.11 -4.79 -10.04
C TYR A 435 -3.24 -5.12 -8.84
N PHE A 436 -1.91 -5.13 -9.03
CA PHE A 436 -0.97 -5.28 -7.93
C PHE A 436 -1.14 -4.15 -6.90
N THR A 437 -1.20 -2.88 -7.35
CA THR A 437 -1.39 -1.74 -6.45
C THR A 437 -2.73 -1.79 -5.70
N ILE A 438 -3.82 -2.18 -6.37
CA ILE A 438 -5.14 -2.39 -5.74
C ILE A 438 -5.06 -3.50 -4.68
N SER A 439 -4.39 -4.61 -5.01
CA SER A 439 -4.22 -5.75 -4.10
C SER A 439 -3.40 -5.36 -2.87
N VAL A 440 -2.32 -4.58 -3.05
CA VAL A 440 -1.50 -4.05 -1.96
C VAL A 440 -2.31 -3.11 -1.07
N LEU A 441 -3.07 -2.17 -1.65
CA LEU A 441 -3.90 -1.24 -0.88
C LEU A 441 -4.95 -1.98 -0.05
N ASN A 442 -5.66 -2.93 -0.65
CA ASN A 442 -6.66 -3.73 0.05
C ASN A 442 -6.04 -4.48 1.25
N ARG A 443 -4.82 -5.03 1.08
CA ARG A 443 -4.09 -5.67 2.18
C ARG A 443 -3.68 -4.69 3.29
N ILE A 444 -3.17 -3.52 2.93
CA ILE A 444 -2.80 -2.48 3.90
C ILE A 444 -4.03 -2.10 4.71
N GLU A 445 -5.15 -1.77 4.06
CA GLU A 445 -6.40 -1.42 4.73
C GLU A 445 -6.92 -2.57 5.60
N ARG A 446 -6.87 -3.82 5.13
CA ARG A 446 -7.22 -5.00 5.92
C ARG A 446 -6.38 -5.11 7.19
N ASN A 447 -5.06 -4.98 7.08
CA ASN A 447 -4.16 -5.10 8.22
C ASN A 447 -4.37 -3.97 9.23
N ASP A 448 -4.56 -2.74 8.76
CA ASP A 448 -4.90 -1.58 9.58
C ASP A 448 -6.21 -1.83 10.33
N MET A 449 -7.22 -2.38 9.64
CA MET A 449 -8.52 -2.74 10.21
C MET A 449 -8.44 -3.86 11.24
N ASP A 450 -7.70 -4.93 10.97
CA ASP A 450 -7.54 -6.04 11.90
C ASP A 450 -6.77 -5.62 13.16
N HIS A 451 -5.80 -4.71 13.02
CA HIS A 451 -5.13 -4.08 14.14
C HIS A 451 -6.09 -3.27 15.01
N LEU A 452 -6.92 -2.41 14.39
CA LEU A 452 -7.93 -1.63 15.10
C LEU A 452 -8.91 -2.54 15.84
N LYS A 453 -9.37 -3.63 15.20
CA LYS A 453 -10.21 -4.64 15.86
C LYS A 453 -9.48 -5.26 17.04
N ALA A 454 -8.20 -5.61 16.92
CA ALA A 454 -7.42 -6.21 18.00
C ALA A 454 -7.28 -5.29 19.22
N ILE A 455 -6.97 -3.99 19.02
CA ILE A 455 -6.93 -2.99 20.10
C ILE A 455 -8.31 -2.87 20.76
N GLN A 456 -9.37 -2.79 19.95
CA GLN A 456 -10.73 -2.61 20.43
C GLN A 456 -11.31 -3.87 21.08
N THR A 457 -10.77 -5.06 20.80
CA THR A 457 -11.22 -6.33 21.38
C THR A 457 -11.13 -6.31 22.91
N LYS A 458 -10.24 -5.48 23.48
CA LYS A 458 -10.11 -5.27 24.93
C LYS A 458 -11.24 -4.45 25.55
N LYS A 459 -11.97 -3.67 24.74
CA LYS A 459 -13.02 -2.75 25.18
C LYS A 459 -14.38 -3.24 24.66
N ASN A 460 -15.38 -3.32 25.53
CA ASN A 460 -16.72 -3.71 25.11
C ASN A 460 -17.53 -2.49 24.64
N TYR A 461 -17.24 -1.99 23.42
CA TYR A 461 -17.93 -0.83 22.84
C TYR A 461 -19.43 -1.01 22.66
N ARG A 462 -19.95 -2.25 22.73
CA ARG A 462 -21.39 -2.50 22.72
C ARG A 462 -22.10 -1.79 23.88
N GLN A 463 -21.45 -1.72 25.05
CA GLN A 463 -22.04 -1.06 26.23
C GLN A 463 -22.11 0.46 26.09
N LEU A 464 -21.30 1.04 25.21
CA LEU A 464 -21.28 2.49 24.94
C LEU A 464 -22.34 2.93 23.93
N LEU A 465 -23.02 1.98 23.27
CA LEU A 465 -24.08 2.28 22.31
C LEU A 465 -25.42 2.42 23.03
N ALA A 466 -26.22 3.39 22.58
CA ALA A 466 -27.59 3.55 23.06
C ALA A 466 -28.41 2.27 22.83
N ARG A 467 -29.28 1.93 23.80
CA ARG A 467 -30.12 0.71 23.74
C ARG A 467 -30.97 0.65 22.47
N ASP A 468 -31.52 1.79 22.05
CA ASP A 468 -32.36 1.90 20.86
C ASP A 468 -31.57 1.62 19.58
N TYR A 469 -30.29 2.00 19.54
CA TYR A 469 -29.40 1.73 18.41
C TYR A 469 -29.10 0.23 18.30
N ILE A 470 -28.88 -0.44 19.42
CA ILE A 470 -28.69 -1.90 19.48
C ILE A 470 -29.96 -2.61 18.99
N ALA A 471 -31.13 -2.20 19.49
CA ALA A 471 -32.41 -2.78 19.07
C ALA A 471 -32.68 -2.59 17.57
N ALA A 472 -32.34 -1.42 17.01
CA ALA A 472 -32.45 -1.16 15.58
C ALA A 472 -31.51 -2.06 14.75
N MET A 473 -30.27 -2.26 15.20
CA MET A 473 -29.31 -3.16 14.54
C MET A 473 -29.75 -4.63 14.60
N GLU A 474 -30.24 -5.09 15.76
CA GLU A 474 -30.76 -6.45 15.93
C GLU A 474 -32.01 -6.70 15.06
N LYS A 475 -32.91 -5.73 14.96
CA LYS A 475 -34.06 -5.78 14.04
C LYS A 475 -33.62 -5.83 12.56
N GLY A 476 -32.54 -5.12 12.21
CA GLY A 476 -31.93 -5.20 10.88
C GLY A 476 -31.33 -6.58 10.60
N LEU A 477 -30.65 -7.18 11.57
CA LEU A 477 -30.03 -8.50 11.48
C LEU A 477 -31.05 -9.63 11.31
N GLN A 478 -32.24 -9.50 11.87
CA GLN A 478 -33.32 -10.47 11.67
C GLN A 478 -33.71 -10.66 10.19
N LYS A 479 -33.42 -9.68 9.32
CA LYS A 479 -33.60 -9.81 7.86
C LYS A 479 -32.60 -10.77 7.21
N LEU A 480 -31.44 -11.00 7.82
CA LEU A 480 -30.38 -11.89 7.35
C LEU A 480 -30.54 -13.34 7.87
N GLY A 481 -31.38 -13.56 8.89
CA GLY A 481 -31.73 -14.89 9.40
C GLY A 481 -32.36 -14.87 10.80
N ARG A 482 -33.24 -15.85 11.10
CA ARG A 482 -34.00 -15.93 12.37
C ARG A 482 -33.16 -15.99 13.65
N ASN A 483 -31.89 -16.37 13.56
CA ASN A 483 -30.97 -16.51 14.70
C ASN A 483 -29.77 -15.54 14.67
N ALA A 484 -29.80 -14.53 13.80
CA ALA A 484 -28.71 -13.56 13.71
C ALA A 484 -28.70 -12.64 14.94
N LYS A 485 -27.75 -12.87 15.86
CA LYS A 485 -27.52 -11.99 17.01
C LYS A 485 -26.42 -10.99 16.68
N LEU A 486 -26.56 -9.77 17.18
CA LEU A 486 -25.50 -8.78 17.08
C LEU A 486 -24.29 -9.26 17.89
N GLY A 487 -23.14 -9.39 17.23
CA GLY A 487 -21.88 -9.77 17.86
C GLY A 487 -21.22 -8.63 18.63
N ARG A 488 -19.88 -8.64 18.67
CA ARG A 488 -19.10 -7.50 19.14
C ARG A 488 -19.19 -6.35 18.14
N VAL A 489 -19.26 -5.13 18.65
CA VAL A 489 -19.25 -3.93 17.82
C VAL A 489 -17.86 -3.32 17.84
N PHE A 490 -17.36 -3.01 16.65
CA PHE A 490 -16.12 -2.28 16.44
C PHE A 490 -16.47 -0.89 15.91
N LEU A 491 -15.87 0.15 16.48
CA LEU A 491 -16.08 1.52 16.06
C LEU A 491 -14.85 2.01 15.32
N MET A 492 -15.05 2.49 14.10
CA MET A 492 -13.96 3.10 13.35
C MET A 492 -13.50 4.39 14.04
N PRO A 493 -12.18 4.63 14.21
CA PRO A 493 -11.70 5.90 14.75
C PRO A 493 -12.16 7.10 13.93
N GLN A 494 -12.31 8.25 14.59
CA GLN A 494 -12.59 9.53 13.92
C GLN A 494 -11.48 9.94 12.95
N THR A 495 -10.25 9.44 13.14
CA THR A 495 -9.11 9.69 12.23
C THR A 495 -9.17 8.90 10.93
N PHE A 496 -9.99 7.86 10.84
CA PHE A 496 -10.10 7.05 9.64
C PHE A 496 -11.00 7.71 8.60
N ALA A 497 -10.40 8.24 7.53
CA ALA A 497 -11.12 8.83 6.41
C ALA A 497 -12.09 7.81 5.78
N GLY A 498 -13.35 8.19 5.63
CA GLY A 498 -14.41 7.28 5.16
C GLY A 498 -15.28 6.71 6.28
N SER A 499 -14.87 6.83 7.55
CA SER A 499 -15.72 6.44 8.67
C SER A 499 -16.86 7.43 8.89
N ARG A 500 -17.98 6.95 9.46
CA ARG A 500 -19.09 7.83 9.86
C ARG A 500 -18.63 8.91 10.84
N GLN A 501 -17.77 8.54 11.80
CA GLN A 501 -17.27 9.47 12.81
C GLN A 501 -16.39 10.56 12.19
N TYR A 502 -15.55 10.20 11.22
CA TYR A 502 -14.74 11.16 10.46
C TYR A 502 -15.64 12.20 9.77
N TYR A 503 -16.65 11.75 9.02
CA TYR A 503 -17.55 12.68 8.31
C TYR A 503 -18.43 13.51 9.27
N GLN A 504 -18.87 12.93 10.39
CA GLN A 504 -19.60 13.69 11.42
C GLN A 504 -18.72 14.77 12.04
N GLY A 505 -17.45 14.47 12.32
CA GLY A 505 -16.47 15.45 12.78
C GLY A 505 -16.29 16.57 11.75
N LYS A 506 -15.99 16.24 10.50
CA LYS A 506 -15.83 17.24 9.43
C LYS A 506 -17.07 18.10 9.20
N TYR A 507 -18.25 17.52 9.34
CA TYR A 507 -19.50 18.28 9.28
C TYR A 507 -19.68 19.20 10.49
N ALA A 508 -19.34 18.75 11.70
CA ALA A 508 -19.40 19.58 12.90
C ALA A 508 -18.41 20.75 12.81
N ASP A 509 -17.17 20.50 12.38
CA ASP A 509 -16.16 21.53 12.13
C ASP A 509 -16.69 22.57 11.13
N LEU A 510 -17.23 22.12 9.99
CA LEU A 510 -17.83 22.97 8.98
C LEU A 510 -18.98 23.81 9.55
N MET A 511 -19.87 23.21 10.34
CA MET A 511 -21.00 23.94 10.94
C MET A 511 -20.55 24.97 11.96
N THR A 512 -19.49 24.68 12.71
CA THR A 512 -18.84 25.64 13.61
C THR A 512 -18.28 26.81 12.81
N MET A 513 -17.55 26.55 11.72
CA MET A 513 -17.05 27.59 10.82
C MET A 513 -18.19 28.46 10.27
N VAL A 514 -19.29 27.85 9.81
CA VAL A 514 -20.45 28.59 9.28
C VAL A 514 -21.11 29.47 10.35
N ARG A 515 -21.13 29.01 11.60
CA ARG A 515 -21.68 29.78 12.72
C ARG A 515 -20.82 31.01 13.04
N HIS A 516 -19.49 30.89 12.97
CA HIS A 516 -18.57 31.98 13.30
C HIS A 516 -18.30 32.93 12.13
N LEU A 517 -18.17 32.41 10.90
CA LEU A 517 -17.73 33.15 9.72
C LEU A 517 -18.87 33.43 8.73
N GLY A 518 -20.05 32.85 8.93
CA GLY A 518 -21.18 32.92 8.00
C GLY A 518 -21.13 31.84 6.91
N ALA A 519 -22.13 31.87 6.02
CA ALA A 519 -22.24 30.88 4.95
C ALA A 519 -21.11 31.02 3.91
N PRO A 520 -20.59 29.91 3.35
CA PRO A 520 -19.53 29.96 2.36
C PRO A 520 -20.01 30.64 1.06
N THR A 521 -19.20 31.57 0.54
CA THR A 521 -19.49 32.24 -0.74
C THR A 521 -19.34 31.30 -1.94
N TRP A 522 -18.36 30.39 -1.88
CA TRP A 522 -18.01 29.49 -2.98
C TRP A 522 -17.97 28.04 -2.51
N PHE A 523 -18.53 27.15 -3.32
CA PHE A 523 -18.32 25.70 -3.20
C PHE A 523 -17.50 25.24 -4.40
N VAL A 524 -16.24 24.88 -4.15
CA VAL A 524 -15.25 24.61 -5.20
C VAL A 524 -14.95 23.12 -5.26
N THR A 525 -14.97 22.57 -6.47
CA THR A 525 -14.52 21.19 -6.73
C THR A 525 -13.35 21.22 -7.68
N PHE A 526 -12.26 20.53 -7.33
CA PHE A 526 -11.08 20.37 -8.18
C PHE A 526 -11.03 18.94 -8.71
N THR A 527 -11.10 18.77 -10.03
CA THR A 527 -11.15 17.46 -10.67
C THR A 527 -9.90 17.26 -11.53
N GLY A 528 -9.28 16.08 -11.42
CA GLY A 528 -8.10 15.75 -12.22
C GLY A 528 -8.43 15.59 -13.70
N ASN A 529 -7.49 15.97 -14.57
CA ASN A 529 -7.61 15.82 -16.01
C ASN A 529 -6.56 14.82 -16.55
N PRO A 530 -6.97 13.66 -17.09
CA PRO A 530 -6.04 12.70 -17.68
C PRO A 530 -5.22 13.22 -18.87
N LYS A 531 -5.65 14.34 -19.49
CA LYS A 531 -4.99 14.97 -20.64
C LYS A 531 -3.96 16.05 -20.26
N TRP A 532 -3.61 16.18 -18.97
CA TRP A 532 -2.53 17.09 -18.58
C TRP A 532 -1.22 16.71 -19.29
N PRO A 533 -0.48 17.68 -19.86
CA PRO A 533 0.73 17.42 -20.62
C PRO A 533 1.80 16.69 -19.80
N GLU A 534 1.90 16.96 -18.49
CA GLU A 534 2.85 16.33 -17.58
C GLU A 534 2.56 14.83 -17.40
N ILE A 535 1.28 14.43 -17.47
CA ILE A 535 0.92 13.00 -17.49
C ILE A 535 1.38 12.40 -18.81
N ALA A 536 1.00 13.00 -19.94
CA ALA A 536 1.35 12.48 -21.27
C ALA A 536 2.87 12.34 -21.45
N GLU A 537 3.64 13.29 -20.95
CA GLU A 537 5.11 13.28 -21.02
C GLU A 537 5.76 12.26 -20.08
N ALA A 538 5.13 11.93 -18.96
CA ALA A 538 5.65 10.95 -18.00
C ALA A 538 5.27 9.49 -18.34
N LEU A 539 4.29 9.28 -19.23
CA LEU A 539 3.90 7.97 -19.75
C LEU A 539 4.90 7.46 -20.80
N ARG A 540 5.07 6.13 -20.88
CA ARG A 540 6.01 5.50 -21.83
C ARG A 540 5.33 4.51 -22.76
N GLY A 541 5.81 4.46 -24.00
CA GLY A 541 5.34 3.50 -25.00
C GLY A 541 3.82 3.60 -25.21
N ARG A 542 3.11 2.48 -25.04
CA ARG A 542 1.64 2.42 -25.12
C ARG A 542 0.95 2.45 -23.75
N GLN A 543 1.60 2.99 -22.72
CA GLN A 543 0.94 3.21 -21.43
C GLN A 543 -0.17 4.26 -21.58
N ASN A 544 -1.21 4.12 -20.76
CA ASN A 544 -2.24 5.13 -20.59
C ASN A 544 -2.14 5.65 -19.15
N TYR A 545 -2.91 6.68 -18.82
CA TYR A 545 -2.93 7.27 -17.48
C TYR A 545 -3.37 6.25 -16.41
N ALA A 546 -4.25 5.30 -16.76
CA ALA A 546 -4.74 4.27 -15.84
C ALA A 546 -3.60 3.32 -15.40
N HIS A 547 -2.68 2.98 -16.31
CA HIS A 547 -1.52 2.12 -16.03
C HIS A 547 -0.52 2.76 -15.06
N ARG A 548 -0.60 4.07 -14.83
CA ARG A 548 0.34 4.85 -14.00
C ARG A 548 -0.39 5.71 -12.96
N PRO A 549 -1.13 5.09 -12.02
CA PRO A 549 -1.83 5.82 -10.97
C PRO A 549 -0.86 6.59 -10.07
N ASP A 550 0.39 6.14 -9.95
CA ASP A 550 1.45 6.84 -9.22
C ASP A 550 1.71 8.24 -9.80
N ILE A 551 1.81 8.37 -11.13
CA ILE A 551 2.01 9.66 -11.81
C ILE A 551 0.78 10.53 -11.65
N VAL A 552 -0.41 9.99 -11.94
CA VAL A 552 -1.66 10.74 -11.94
C VAL A 552 -1.95 11.32 -10.57
N CYS A 553 -1.81 10.51 -9.51
CA CYS A 553 -2.04 10.97 -8.15
C CYS A 553 -1.02 12.02 -7.71
N ARG A 554 0.26 11.87 -8.09
CA ARG A 554 1.31 12.84 -7.74
C ARG A 554 1.10 14.19 -8.41
N ILE A 555 0.82 14.22 -9.71
CA ILE A 555 0.50 15.46 -10.44
C ILE A 555 -0.80 16.08 -9.92
N PHE A 556 -1.83 15.28 -9.65
CA PHE A 556 -3.08 15.78 -9.07
C PHE A 556 -2.84 16.45 -7.72
N MET A 557 -2.13 15.79 -6.81
CA MET A 557 -1.81 16.34 -5.49
C MET A 557 -0.97 17.60 -5.61
N ASP A 558 -0.03 17.63 -6.55
CA ASP A 558 0.81 18.78 -6.78
C ASP A 558 0.01 20.01 -7.22
N LYS A 559 -0.78 19.85 -8.30
CA LYS A 559 -1.67 20.89 -8.83
C LYS A 559 -2.77 21.31 -7.85
N ALA A 560 -3.34 20.36 -7.10
CA ALA A 560 -4.35 20.64 -6.08
C ALA A 560 -3.76 21.49 -4.95
N THR A 561 -2.53 21.21 -4.52
CA THR A 561 -1.87 22.03 -3.49
C THR A 561 -1.62 23.45 -4.01
N GLU A 562 -1.17 23.57 -5.26
CA GLU A 562 -0.94 24.88 -5.86
C GLU A 562 -2.24 25.67 -6.02
N PHE A 563 -3.31 24.99 -6.40
CA PHE A 563 -4.65 25.57 -6.45
C PHE A 563 -5.11 26.08 -5.06
N ILE A 564 -4.76 25.38 -3.97
CA ILE A 564 -5.03 25.91 -2.63
C ILE A 564 -4.28 27.22 -2.39
N LYS A 565 -3.01 27.35 -2.81
CA LYS A 565 -2.25 28.61 -2.69
C LYS A 565 -2.86 29.74 -3.52
N ASP A 566 -3.40 29.43 -4.71
CA ASP A 566 -4.14 30.42 -5.51
C ASP A 566 -5.31 31.03 -4.71
N LEU A 567 -5.99 30.21 -3.91
CA LEU A 567 -7.10 30.64 -3.08
C LEU A 567 -6.62 31.36 -1.81
N THR A 568 -5.66 30.78 -1.08
CA THR A 568 -5.28 31.23 0.27
C THR A 568 -4.22 32.31 0.29
N GLU A 569 -3.24 32.28 -0.62
CA GLU A 569 -2.09 33.18 -0.63
C GLU A 569 -2.23 34.26 -1.71
N ARG A 570 -2.68 33.87 -2.90
CA ARG A 570 -2.82 34.79 -4.05
C ARG A 570 -4.19 35.47 -4.10
N HIS A 571 -5.12 35.02 -3.26
CA HIS A 571 -6.44 35.62 -3.10
C HIS A 571 -7.20 35.79 -4.42
N VAL A 572 -7.07 34.82 -5.34
CA VAL A 572 -7.69 34.88 -6.69
C VAL A 572 -9.21 35.05 -6.61
N LEU A 573 -9.83 34.48 -5.58
CA LEU A 573 -11.28 34.60 -5.31
C LEU A 573 -11.61 35.58 -4.17
N GLY A 574 -10.65 36.42 -3.78
CA GLY A 574 -10.71 37.30 -2.61
C GLY A 574 -9.98 36.73 -1.40
N LYS A 575 -9.91 37.53 -0.33
CA LYS A 575 -9.23 37.14 0.92
C LYS A 575 -10.01 36.05 1.65
N VAL A 576 -9.32 35.00 2.09
CA VAL A 576 -9.91 33.90 2.87
C VAL A 576 -10.18 34.38 4.30
N ALA A 577 -11.41 34.16 4.79
CA ALA A 577 -11.83 34.57 6.13
C ALA A 577 -11.52 33.53 7.23
N GLY A 578 -11.37 32.26 6.85
CA GLY A 578 -10.97 31.15 7.73
C GLY A 578 -10.89 29.84 6.95
N GLN A 579 -10.11 28.88 7.44
CA GLN A 579 -9.82 27.59 6.78
C GLN A 579 -9.97 26.42 7.73
#